data_AF-A0A353RXR1-F1
#
_entry.id   AF-A0A353RXR1-F1
#
_cell.length_a   1.000
_cell.length_b   1.000
_cell.length_c   1.000
_cell.angle_alpha   90.00
_cell.angle_beta   90.00
_cell.angle_gamma   90.00
#
_symmetry.space_group_name_H-M   'P 1'
#
loop_
_entity.id
_entity.type
_entity.pdbx_description
1 polymer ?
#
loop_
_entity_poly.entity_id
_entity_poly.type
_entity_poly.pdbx_seq_one_letter_code
_entity_poly.pdbx_strand_id
1 'polypeptide(L)'
;MKRIAGFVVIIFILWTLLPFAYADDKEVYKEGIKYLEAENNDLAFLKFNHIVEIYINSKYRDEALFRVGEYYFNSKNFIQAKRRLKEHKGSYAESIYKDKVEVLLKEIELFELKREADKFYDKRAWEAALSLYEKVLSLDKDNSAVQKKINTCKKSRAYETSKLLVQKGDALLQEKQFEKASKLYSQALKADSSNNSAKEKLSECEERISLQKEQEEQTRAFILEQKEKGLVEYNGKWVTLEEYMEEKEATEKAKEKQLEEYKKRRYSDSTNYEEICLYAKAAVLSNLKSPSTANFSVCDKNTVSQKTIGEYEVFGYVDANNPMGGQMRSDWYVVLKVDLLNKYVLKDIDINTYE
;
A
#
# COMPACT_ATOMS: atom_id res chain seq x y z
N MET A 1 46.41 -66.03 -5.17
CA MET A 1 47.14 -65.09 -4.29
C MET A 1 48.46 -64.60 -4.90
N LYS A 2 48.45 -64.03 -6.14
CA LYS A 2 49.67 -63.50 -6.80
C LYS A 2 49.48 -62.13 -7.46
N ARG A 3 48.39 -61.41 -7.16
CA ARG A 3 48.08 -60.09 -7.76
C ARG A 3 47.96 -58.93 -6.76
N ILE A 4 48.16 -59.17 -5.46
CA ILE A 4 48.10 -58.12 -4.42
C ILE A 4 49.51 -57.62 -4.05
N ALA A 5 50.55 -58.44 -4.27
CA ALA A 5 51.93 -58.09 -3.90
C ALA A 5 52.55 -56.97 -4.77
N GLY A 6 52.10 -56.79 -6.02
CA GLY A 6 52.63 -55.74 -6.90
C GLY A 6 52.11 -54.33 -6.58
N PHE A 7 50.91 -54.21 -6.02
CA PHE A 7 50.29 -52.90 -5.77
C PHE A 7 50.76 -52.27 -4.45
N VAL A 8 51.06 -53.10 -3.44
CA VAL A 8 51.58 -52.65 -2.13
C VAL A 8 53.03 -52.17 -2.24
N VAL A 9 53.83 -52.79 -3.11
CA VAL A 9 55.23 -52.40 -3.34
C VAL A 9 55.35 -51.08 -4.12
N ILE A 10 54.41 -50.78 -5.03
CA ILE A 10 54.41 -49.52 -5.79
C ILE A 10 54.01 -48.32 -4.91
N ILE A 11 53.08 -48.50 -3.96
CA ILE A 11 52.70 -47.43 -3.01
C ILE A 11 53.82 -47.17 -1.99
N PHE A 12 54.58 -48.19 -1.58
CA PHE A 12 55.73 -48.00 -0.69
C PHE A 12 56.92 -47.34 -1.38
N ILE A 13 57.18 -47.65 -2.66
CA ILE A 13 58.26 -47.04 -3.46
C ILE A 13 57.94 -45.59 -3.86
N LEU A 14 56.66 -45.23 -4.04
CA LEU A 14 56.23 -43.83 -4.26
C LEU A 14 56.28 -42.96 -3.00
N TRP A 15 56.38 -43.56 -1.81
CA TRP A 15 56.53 -42.82 -0.54
C TRP A 15 58.00 -42.64 -0.12
N THR A 16 58.92 -43.47 -0.64
CA THR A 16 60.36 -43.38 -0.33
C THR A 16 61.20 -42.66 -1.40
N LEU A 17 60.64 -42.37 -2.59
CA LEU A 17 61.35 -41.72 -3.70
C LEU A 17 60.97 -40.25 -3.95
N LEU A 18 60.08 -39.67 -3.14
CA LEU A 18 60.05 -38.22 -2.97
C LEU A 18 60.94 -37.91 -1.77
N PRO A 19 62.19 -37.45 -1.96
CA PRO A 19 62.82 -36.71 -0.90
C PRO A 19 61.90 -35.51 -0.66
N PHE A 20 61.15 -35.56 0.44
CA PHE A 20 60.65 -34.35 1.08
C PHE A 20 61.88 -33.58 1.58
N ALA A 21 62.68 -33.08 0.64
CA ALA A 21 63.57 -31.96 0.85
C ALA A 21 62.66 -30.74 0.98
N TYR A 22 61.88 -30.69 2.07
CA TYR A 22 61.32 -29.43 2.53
C TYR A 22 62.54 -28.56 2.80
N ALA A 23 62.81 -27.63 1.89
CA ALA A 23 63.88 -26.66 2.05
C ALA A 23 63.68 -25.98 3.40
N ASP A 24 64.72 -25.96 4.24
CA ASP A 24 64.69 -25.35 5.57
C ASP A 24 64.01 -23.98 5.50
N ASP A 25 63.05 -23.70 6.39
CA ASP A 25 62.19 -22.50 6.31
C ASP A 25 63.04 -21.22 6.29
N LYS A 26 64.19 -21.26 6.95
CA LYS A 26 65.25 -20.24 6.94
C LYS A 26 65.87 -20.01 5.56
N GLU A 27 66.14 -21.07 4.79
CA GLU A 27 66.72 -20.92 3.45
C GLU A 27 65.68 -20.37 2.47
N VAL A 28 64.43 -20.83 2.54
CA VAL A 28 63.33 -20.26 1.75
C VAL A 28 63.15 -18.78 2.08
N TYR A 29 63.23 -18.42 3.35
CA TYR A 29 63.16 -17.02 3.80
C TYR A 29 64.31 -16.16 3.27
N LYS A 30 65.56 -16.64 3.37
CA LYS A 30 66.73 -15.93 2.82
C LYS A 30 66.62 -15.70 1.33
N GLU A 31 66.13 -16.68 0.57
CA GLU A 31 65.87 -16.51 -0.86
C GLU A 31 64.81 -15.43 -1.11
N GLY A 32 63.73 -15.41 -0.34
CA GLY A 32 62.70 -14.37 -0.42
C GLY A 32 63.27 -12.97 -0.18
N ILE A 33 64.12 -12.82 0.85
CA ILE A 33 64.81 -11.57 1.14
C ILE A 33 65.74 -11.16 0.00
N LYS A 34 66.54 -12.09 -0.54
CA LYS A 34 67.43 -11.82 -1.69
C LYS A 34 66.65 -11.32 -2.91
N TYR A 35 65.50 -11.92 -3.20
CA TYR A 35 64.66 -11.45 -4.31
C TYR A 35 64.03 -10.09 -4.04
N LEU A 36 63.63 -9.82 -2.79
CA LEU A 36 63.10 -8.53 -2.39
C LEU A 36 64.16 -7.41 -2.52
N GLU A 37 65.39 -7.67 -2.07
CA GLU A 37 66.55 -6.77 -2.22
C GLU A 37 66.91 -6.53 -3.69
N ALA A 38 66.67 -7.52 -4.56
CA ALA A 38 66.82 -7.40 -6.00
C ALA A 38 65.59 -6.78 -6.71
N GLU A 39 64.64 -6.22 -5.94
CA GLU A 39 63.37 -5.65 -6.41
C GLU A 39 62.50 -6.62 -7.23
N ASN A 40 62.77 -7.92 -7.15
CA ASN A 40 62.03 -8.96 -7.83
C ASN A 40 60.85 -9.43 -6.95
N ASN A 41 59.82 -8.57 -6.90
CA ASN A 41 58.65 -8.75 -6.03
C ASN A 41 57.87 -10.03 -6.30
N ASP A 42 57.82 -10.52 -7.54
CA ASP A 42 57.10 -11.75 -7.90
C ASP A 42 57.81 -12.99 -7.34
N LEU A 43 59.14 -13.08 -7.51
CA LEU A 43 59.91 -14.20 -6.95
C LEU A 43 59.97 -14.12 -5.42
N ALA A 44 60.10 -12.92 -4.85
CA ALA A 44 60.01 -12.70 -3.42
C ALA A 44 58.65 -13.18 -2.88
N PHE A 45 57.56 -12.81 -3.54
CA PHE A 45 56.21 -13.27 -3.21
C PHE A 45 56.11 -14.79 -3.22
N LEU A 46 56.64 -15.47 -4.24
CA LEU A 46 56.61 -16.94 -4.30
C LEU A 46 57.29 -17.57 -3.08
N LYS A 47 58.44 -17.04 -2.65
CA LYS A 47 59.17 -17.56 -1.49
C LYS A 47 58.45 -17.27 -0.17
N PHE A 48 57.95 -16.04 0.02
CA PHE A 48 57.17 -15.72 1.22
C PHE A 48 55.84 -16.48 1.29
N ASN A 49 55.13 -16.61 0.17
CA ASN A 49 53.89 -17.39 0.12
C ASN A 49 54.16 -18.88 0.41
N HIS A 50 55.30 -19.43 -0.03
CA HIS A 50 55.70 -20.78 0.33
C HIS A 50 55.82 -20.95 1.86
N ILE A 51 56.41 -19.97 2.57
CA ILE A 51 56.50 -19.98 4.03
C ILE A 51 55.12 -19.92 4.68
N VAL A 52 54.25 -19.02 4.21
CA VAL A 52 52.91 -18.81 4.75
C VAL A 52 52.06 -20.09 4.69
N GLU A 53 52.14 -20.81 3.57
CA GLU A 53 51.30 -21.98 3.28
C GLU A 53 51.85 -23.29 3.84
N ILE A 54 53.18 -23.48 3.86
CA ILE A 54 53.80 -24.76 4.25
C ILE A 54 54.31 -24.75 5.68
N TYR A 55 54.89 -23.63 6.15
CA TYR A 55 55.56 -23.55 7.45
C TYR A 55 54.74 -22.74 8.47
N ILE A 56 53.57 -23.27 8.86
CA ILE A 56 52.60 -22.59 9.76
C ILE A 56 53.19 -22.10 11.09
N ASN A 57 54.18 -22.83 11.63
CA ASN A 57 54.84 -22.52 12.91
C ASN A 57 56.21 -21.82 12.74
N SER A 58 56.56 -21.42 11.52
CA SER A 58 57.84 -20.76 11.27
C SER A 58 57.90 -19.40 11.97
N LYS A 59 59.03 -19.09 12.59
CA LYS A 59 59.31 -17.75 13.12
C LYS A 59 59.38 -16.68 12.02
N TYR A 60 59.58 -17.07 10.77
CA TYR A 60 59.62 -16.18 9.59
C TYR A 60 58.23 -15.86 9.03
N ARG A 61 57.19 -16.55 9.53
CA ARG A 61 55.84 -16.46 8.98
C ARG A 61 55.18 -15.11 9.20
N ASP A 62 55.52 -14.39 10.27
CA ASP A 62 55.04 -13.03 10.56
C ASP A 62 55.35 -12.08 9.39
N GLU A 63 56.64 -11.87 9.08
CA GLU A 63 57.06 -11.04 7.94
C GLU A 63 56.55 -11.62 6.61
N ALA A 64 56.66 -12.93 6.40
CA ALA A 64 56.23 -13.54 5.14
C ALA A 64 54.74 -13.27 4.86
N LEU A 65 53.88 -13.36 5.87
CA LEU A 65 52.45 -13.09 5.75
C LEU A 65 52.17 -11.61 5.48
N PHE A 66 52.91 -10.70 6.13
CA PHE A 66 52.85 -9.27 5.83
C PHE A 66 53.22 -8.98 4.37
N ARG A 67 54.37 -9.49 3.90
CA ARG A 67 54.88 -9.30 2.53
C ARG A 67 53.92 -9.83 1.47
N VAL A 68 53.30 -10.98 1.72
CA VAL A 68 52.27 -11.55 0.85
C VAL A 68 51.04 -10.64 0.79
N GLY A 69 50.60 -10.09 1.93
CA GLY A 69 49.52 -9.10 1.97
C GLY A 69 49.85 -7.80 1.22
N GLU A 70 51.05 -7.28 1.41
CA GLU A 70 51.58 -6.08 0.74
C GLU A 70 51.68 -6.27 -0.78
N TYR A 71 52.16 -7.42 -1.25
CA TYR A 71 52.20 -7.77 -2.67
C TYR A 71 50.81 -7.72 -3.32
N TYR A 72 49.82 -8.35 -2.70
CA TYR A 72 48.45 -8.32 -3.21
C TYR A 72 47.85 -6.90 -3.19
N PHE A 73 48.17 -6.11 -2.18
CA PHE A 73 47.74 -4.72 -2.09
C PHE A 73 48.29 -3.88 -3.25
N ASN A 74 49.60 -3.99 -3.50
CA ASN A 74 50.28 -3.29 -4.58
C ASN A 74 49.74 -3.71 -5.96
N SER A 75 49.40 -4.99 -6.10
CA SER A 75 48.75 -5.55 -7.30
C SER A 75 47.25 -5.21 -7.42
N LYS A 76 46.71 -4.36 -6.53
CA LYS A 76 45.28 -3.99 -6.45
C LYS A 76 44.32 -5.17 -6.29
N ASN A 77 44.83 -6.33 -5.86
CA ASN A 77 44.03 -7.48 -5.51
C ASN A 77 43.57 -7.36 -4.05
N PHE A 78 42.68 -6.42 -3.80
CA PHE A 78 42.25 -6.06 -2.44
C PHE A 78 41.52 -7.19 -1.70
N ILE A 79 40.90 -8.13 -2.43
CA ILE A 79 40.28 -9.31 -1.81
C ILE A 79 41.37 -10.16 -1.13
N GLN A 80 42.43 -10.47 -1.86
CA GLN A 80 43.52 -11.29 -1.33
C GLN A 80 44.36 -10.53 -0.31
N ALA A 81 44.63 -9.25 -0.56
CA ALA A 81 45.34 -8.38 0.38
C ALA A 81 44.62 -8.33 1.73
N LYS A 82 43.32 -7.99 1.73
CA LYS A 82 42.51 -7.90 2.94
C LYS A 82 42.47 -9.20 3.72
N ARG A 83 42.37 -10.34 3.02
CA ARG A 83 42.40 -11.67 3.64
C ARG A 83 43.71 -11.89 4.41
N ARG A 84 44.86 -11.70 3.76
CA ARG A 84 46.19 -11.93 4.34
C ARG A 84 46.55 -10.94 5.44
N LEU A 85 46.22 -9.66 5.24
CA LEU A 85 46.45 -8.62 6.23
C LEU A 85 45.58 -8.81 7.49
N LYS A 86 44.33 -9.26 7.35
CA LYS A 86 43.49 -9.64 8.50
C LYS A 86 44.03 -10.86 9.22
N GLU A 87 44.49 -11.88 8.48
CA GLU A 87 45.14 -13.06 9.04
C GLU A 87 46.38 -12.67 9.87
N HIS A 88 47.22 -11.77 9.33
CA HIS A 88 48.37 -11.22 10.04
C HIS A 88 47.95 -10.49 11.31
N LYS A 89 47.02 -9.54 11.21
CA LYS A 89 46.53 -8.76 12.38
C LYS A 89 45.97 -9.66 13.48
N GLY A 90 45.31 -10.77 13.12
CA GLY A 90 44.77 -11.73 14.08
C GLY A 90 45.82 -12.66 14.71
N SER A 91 46.84 -13.05 13.95
CA SER A 91 47.86 -14.03 14.39
C SER A 91 49.06 -13.39 15.08
N TYR A 92 49.39 -12.13 14.74
CA TYR A 92 50.60 -11.43 15.17
C TYR A 92 50.28 -10.01 15.68
N ALA A 93 49.55 -9.92 16.80
CA ALA A 93 49.08 -8.65 17.36
C ALA A 93 50.21 -7.69 17.81
N GLU A 94 51.38 -8.23 18.16
CA GLU A 94 52.58 -7.51 18.61
C GLU A 94 53.68 -7.43 17.53
N SER A 95 53.32 -7.73 16.28
CA SER A 95 54.25 -7.64 15.14
C SER A 95 54.72 -6.21 14.90
N ILE A 96 55.98 -6.07 14.47
CA ILE A 96 56.55 -4.79 14.04
C ILE A 96 55.83 -4.20 12.82
N TYR A 97 55.07 -5.02 12.09
CA TYR A 97 54.30 -4.60 10.91
C TYR A 97 52.86 -4.16 11.25
N LYS A 98 52.44 -4.23 12.52
CA LYS A 98 51.06 -3.93 12.95
C LYS A 98 50.53 -2.61 12.38
N ASP A 99 51.26 -1.52 12.55
CA ASP A 99 50.81 -0.20 12.10
C ASP A 99 50.70 -0.13 10.57
N LYS A 100 51.64 -0.74 9.84
CA LYS A 100 51.58 -0.83 8.37
C LYS A 100 50.37 -1.64 7.91
N VAL A 101 50.08 -2.77 8.58
CA VAL A 101 48.91 -3.60 8.31
C VAL A 101 47.62 -2.82 8.54
N GLU A 102 47.54 -2.03 9.61
CA GLU A 102 46.38 -1.17 9.88
C GLU A 102 46.19 -0.09 8.82
N VAL A 103 47.27 0.56 8.39
CA VAL A 103 47.23 1.53 7.29
C VAL A 103 46.72 0.89 6.01
N LEU A 104 47.30 -0.25 5.59
CA LEU A 104 46.88 -0.94 4.37
C LEU A 104 45.42 -1.41 4.42
N LEU A 105 44.97 -1.95 5.55
CA LEU A 105 43.57 -2.35 5.73
C LEU A 105 42.61 -1.15 5.66
N LYS A 106 43.00 -0.01 6.23
CA LYS A 106 42.24 1.24 6.15
C LYS A 106 42.17 1.76 4.71
N GLU A 107 43.26 1.71 3.96
CA GLU A 107 43.29 2.09 2.54
C GLU A 107 42.39 1.20 1.68
N ILE A 108 42.38 -0.11 1.94
CA ILE A 108 41.45 -1.04 1.28
C ILE A 108 40.00 -0.67 1.60
N GLU A 109 39.67 -0.41 2.86
CA GLU A 109 38.32 -0.05 3.29
C GLU A 109 37.86 1.27 2.65
N LEU A 110 38.73 2.29 2.63
CA LEU A 110 38.49 3.55 1.94
C LEU A 110 38.17 3.32 0.45
N PHE A 111 38.96 2.49 -0.24
CA PHE A 111 38.72 2.16 -1.64
C PHE A 111 37.36 1.46 -1.86
N GLU A 112 37.07 0.45 -1.05
CA GLU A 112 35.82 -0.32 -1.15
C GLU A 112 34.58 0.56 -0.91
N LEU A 113 34.61 1.39 0.15
CA LEU A 113 33.54 2.31 0.47
C LEU A 113 33.31 3.34 -0.63
N LYS A 114 34.38 3.94 -1.16
CA LYS A 114 34.30 4.92 -2.26
C LYS A 114 33.69 4.29 -3.51
N ARG A 115 34.18 3.12 -3.92
CA ARG A 115 33.68 2.41 -5.09
C ARG A 115 32.19 2.07 -4.95
N GLU A 116 31.76 1.63 -3.77
CA GLU A 116 30.34 1.31 -3.55
C GLU A 116 29.47 2.58 -3.51
N ALA A 117 29.96 3.66 -2.88
CA ALA A 117 29.30 4.96 -2.89
C ALA A 117 29.14 5.50 -4.31
N ASP A 118 30.16 5.34 -5.17
CA ASP A 118 30.13 5.75 -6.57
C ASP A 118 29.03 5.00 -7.35
N LYS A 119 28.82 3.70 -7.12
CA LYS A 119 27.71 2.97 -7.76
C LYS A 119 26.33 3.53 -7.39
N PHE A 120 26.12 3.91 -6.13
CA PHE A 120 24.86 4.52 -5.72
C PHE A 120 24.72 5.95 -6.26
N TYR A 121 25.83 6.69 -6.32
CA TYR A 121 25.91 8.02 -6.91
C TYR A 121 25.48 7.99 -8.39
N ASP A 122 26.01 7.07 -9.18
CA ASP A 122 25.69 6.92 -10.61
C ASP A 122 24.21 6.55 -10.83
N LYS A 123 23.63 5.80 -9.90
CA LYS A 123 22.20 5.46 -9.87
C LYS A 123 21.31 6.56 -9.30
N ARG A 124 21.87 7.72 -8.92
CA ARG A 124 21.16 8.81 -8.24
C ARG A 124 20.49 8.41 -6.92
N ALA A 125 20.96 7.33 -6.31
CA ALA A 125 20.52 6.90 -4.99
C ALA A 125 21.24 7.73 -3.92
N TRP A 126 20.91 9.03 -3.85
CA TRP A 126 21.67 10.04 -3.10
C TRP A 126 21.86 9.70 -1.63
N GLU A 127 20.83 9.17 -0.96
CA GLU A 127 20.92 8.80 0.46
C GLU A 127 21.90 7.66 0.71
N ALA A 128 21.85 6.62 -0.11
CA ALA A 128 22.77 5.49 -0.01
C ALA A 128 24.21 5.93 -0.31
N ALA A 129 24.40 6.77 -1.33
CA ALA A 129 25.70 7.35 -1.65
C ALA A 129 26.24 8.22 -0.50
N LEU A 130 25.40 9.11 0.06
CA LEU A 130 25.76 9.99 1.19
C LEU A 130 26.22 9.18 2.40
N SER A 131 25.46 8.17 2.80
CA SER A 131 25.80 7.32 3.94
C SER A 131 27.18 6.67 3.81
N LEU A 132 27.53 6.20 2.61
CA LEU A 132 28.84 5.59 2.37
C LEU A 132 29.97 6.63 2.28
N TYR A 133 29.74 7.78 1.63
CA TYR A 133 30.73 8.86 1.61
C TYR A 133 31.00 9.46 3.01
N GLU A 134 29.98 9.54 3.87
CA GLU A 134 30.16 9.98 5.26
C GLU A 134 31.02 8.98 6.07
N LYS A 135 30.88 7.67 5.83
CA LYS A 135 31.80 6.66 6.37
C LYS A 135 33.22 6.87 5.87
N VAL A 136 33.40 7.21 4.59
CA VAL A 136 34.73 7.55 4.06
C VAL A 136 35.33 8.76 4.78
N LEU A 137 34.57 9.83 5.00
CA LEU A 137 35.06 11.00 5.75
C LEU A 137 35.33 10.70 7.23
N SER A 138 34.66 9.71 7.81
CA SER A 138 34.96 9.28 9.19
C SER A 138 36.35 8.63 9.29
N LEU A 139 36.82 8.01 8.21
CA LEU A 139 38.13 7.38 8.10
C LEU A 139 39.20 8.35 7.58
N ASP A 140 38.84 9.23 6.66
CA ASP A 140 39.72 10.20 5.99
C ASP A 140 39.01 11.57 5.90
N LYS A 141 39.15 12.36 6.97
CA LYS A 141 38.44 13.65 7.14
C LYS A 141 38.80 14.67 6.07
N ASP A 142 40.01 14.59 5.51
CA ASP A 142 40.54 15.57 4.56
C ASP A 142 40.31 15.17 3.10
N ASN A 143 39.44 14.17 2.85
CA ASN A 143 39.14 13.71 1.49
C ASN A 143 38.30 14.72 0.69
N SER A 144 38.97 15.72 0.11
CA SER A 144 38.32 16.81 -0.65
C SER A 144 37.47 16.32 -1.82
N ALA A 145 37.84 15.21 -2.47
CA ALA A 145 37.07 14.62 -3.57
C ALA A 145 35.72 14.08 -3.09
N VAL A 146 35.72 13.38 -1.95
CA VAL A 146 34.50 12.84 -1.33
C VAL A 146 33.63 13.97 -0.77
N GLN A 147 34.22 15.01 -0.18
CA GLN A 147 33.48 16.18 0.28
C GLN A 147 32.72 16.88 -0.86
N LYS A 148 33.35 17.01 -2.04
CA LYS A 148 32.67 17.55 -3.25
C LYS A 148 31.51 16.65 -3.69
N LYS A 149 31.69 15.32 -3.67
CA LYS A 149 30.62 14.36 -3.99
C LYS A 149 29.45 14.43 -3.00
N ILE A 150 29.71 14.56 -1.70
CA ILE A 150 28.67 14.78 -0.68
C ILE A 150 27.89 16.07 -0.94
N ASN A 151 28.59 17.18 -1.18
CA ASN A 151 27.94 18.46 -1.45
C ASN A 151 27.06 18.37 -2.71
N THR A 152 27.52 17.65 -3.73
CA THR A 152 26.74 17.40 -4.94
C THR A 152 25.52 16.55 -4.64
N CYS A 153 25.65 15.44 -3.91
CA CYS A 153 24.52 14.59 -3.51
C CYS A 153 23.47 15.38 -2.72
N LYS A 154 23.90 16.21 -1.75
CA LYS A 154 22.99 17.04 -0.93
C LYS A 154 22.20 18.01 -1.81
N LYS A 155 22.87 18.69 -2.75
CA LYS A 155 22.24 19.60 -3.71
C LYS A 155 21.27 18.87 -4.65
N SER A 156 21.69 17.74 -5.24
CA SER A 156 20.85 16.95 -6.14
C SER A 156 19.60 16.40 -5.44
N ARG A 157 19.76 15.88 -4.21
CA ARG A 157 18.64 15.41 -3.38
C ARG A 157 17.66 16.54 -3.07
N ALA A 158 18.17 17.69 -2.63
CA ALA A 158 17.37 18.88 -2.34
C ALA A 158 16.55 19.32 -3.57
N TYR A 159 17.21 19.40 -4.73
CA TYR A 159 16.60 19.75 -6.01
C TYR A 159 15.49 18.76 -6.41
N GLU A 160 15.75 17.45 -6.37
CA GLU A 160 14.75 16.43 -6.74
C GLU A 160 13.56 16.42 -5.79
N THR A 161 13.81 16.58 -4.48
CA THR A 161 12.75 16.71 -3.47
C THR A 161 11.88 17.93 -3.73
N SER A 162 12.51 19.09 -3.96
CA SER A 162 11.83 20.33 -4.27
C SER A 162 10.99 20.22 -5.55
N LYS A 163 11.56 19.64 -6.61
CA LYS A 163 10.85 19.40 -7.89
C LYS A 163 9.59 18.55 -7.71
N LEU A 164 9.67 17.45 -6.96
CA LEU A 164 8.51 16.59 -6.70
C LEU A 164 7.43 17.31 -5.88
N LEU A 165 7.82 18.09 -4.88
CA LEU A 165 6.90 18.87 -4.08
C LEU A 165 6.18 19.95 -4.90
N VAL A 166 6.90 20.62 -5.81
CA VAL A 166 6.29 21.56 -6.77
C VAL A 166 5.27 20.83 -7.66
N GLN A 167 5.60 19.67 -8.23
CA GLN A 167 4.65 18.91 -9.07
C GLN A 167 3.36 18.55 -8.32
N LYS A 168 3.47 18.15 -7.05
CA LYS A 168 2.29 17.86 -6.21
C LYS A 168 1.52 19.13 -5.87
N GLY A 169 2.22 20.24 -5.62
CA GLY A 169 1.63 21.56 -5.43
C GLY A 169 0.84 22.01 -6.66
N ASP A 170 1.39 21.80 -7.86
CA ASP A 170 0.78 22.18 -9.13
C ASP A 170 -0.56 21.47 -9.35
N ALA A 171 -0.64 20.18 -9.01
CA ALA A 171 -1.89 19.42 -9.08
C ALA A 171 -2.96 20.01 -8.14
N LEU A 172 -2.59 20.33 -6.90
CA LEU A 172 -3.52 20.95 -5.93
C LEU A 172 -3.92 22.37 -6.34
N LEU A 173 -3.02 23.12 -6.98
CA LEU A 173 -3.30 24.45 -7.51
C LEU A 173 -4.33 24.38 -8.65
N GLN A 174 -4.21 23.40 -9.55
CA GLN A 174 -5.22 23.15 -10.60
C GLN A 174 -6.59 22.82 -10.00
N GLU A 175 -6.62 22.11 -8.87
CA GLU A 175 -7.83 21.84 -8.10
C GLU A 175 -8.31 23.04 -7.25
N LYS A 176 -7.65 24.20 -7.33
CA LYS A 176 -7.92 25.41 -6.54
C LYS A 176 -7.82 25.20 -5.02
N GLN A 177 -7.07 24.19 -4.57
CA GLN A 177 -6.81 23.91 -3.17
C GLN A 177 -5.59 24.72 -2.69
N PHE A 178 -5.74 26.05 -2.66
CA PHE A 178 -4.63 27.00 -2.50
C PHE A 178 -3.86 26.82 -1.19
N GLU A 179 -4.52 26.55 -0.07
CA GLU A 179 -3.86 26.34 1.24
C GLU A 179 -3.02 25.06 1.29
N LYS A 180 -3.45 24.02 0.57
CA LYS A 180 -2.68 22.77 0.51
C LYS A 180 -1.52 22.92 -0.47
N ALA A 181 -1.75 23.59 -1.60
CA ALA A 181 -0.71 23.90 -2.57
C ALA A 181 0.40 24.78 -1.95
N SER A 182 0.04 25.85 -1.22
CA SER A 182 1.00 26.74 -0.56
C SER A 182 1.91 26.01 0.44
N LYS A 183 1.35 25.07 1.21
CA LYS A 183 2.13 24.20 2.11
C LYS A 183 3.17 23.38 1.36
N LEU A 184 2.83 22.80 0.22
CA LEU A 184 3.77 22.03 -0.59
C LEU A 184 4.87 22.91 -1.21
N TYR A 185 4.53 24.09 -1.71
CA TYR A 185 5.55 25.03 -2.21
C TYR A 185 6.48 25.54 -1.11
N SER A 186 5.95 25.80 0.09
CA SER A 186 6.78 26.12 1.26
C SER A 186 7.73 24.98 1.63
N GLN A 187 7.26 23.73 1.58
CA GLN A 187 8.12 22.56 1.78
C GLN A 187 9.18 22.43 0.67
N ALA A 188 8.81 22.72 -0.58
CA ALA A 188 9.74 22.72 -1.71
C ALA A 188 10.88 23.75 -1.51
N LEU A 189 10.57 24.92 -0.97
CA LEU A 189 11.54 25.97 -0.64
C LEU A 189 12.40 25.64 0.60
N LYS A 190 11.86 24.88 1.55
CA LYS A 190 12.66 24.32 2.66
C LYS A 190 13.68 23.30 2.15
N ALA A 191 13.33 22.52 1.14
CA ALA A 191 14.24 21.57 0.50
C ALA A 191 15.29 22.29 -0.37
N ASP A 192 14.84 23.19 -1.24
CA ASP A 192 15.69 24.00 -2.13
C ASP A 192 15.18 25.45 -2.17
N SER A 193 15.85 26.32 -1.41
CA SER A 193 15.49 27.73 -1.30
C SER A 193 15.75 28.54 -2.58
N SER A 194 16.46 27.97 -3.54
CA SER A 194 16.74 28.61 -4.83
C SER A 194 15.66 28.32 -5.89
N ASN A 195 14.68 27.48 -5.59
CA ASN A 195 13.62 27.13 -6.54
C ASN A 195 12.65 28.30 -6.79
N ASN A 196 12.89 29.06 -7.86
CA ASN A 196 12.07 30.22 -8.22
C ASN A 196 10.61 29.85 -8.54
N SER A 197 10.37 28.72 -9.20
CA SER A 197 9.00 28.28 -9.51
C SER A 197 8.17 28.07 -8.25
N ALA A 198 8.76 27.49 -7.20
CA ALA A 198 8.10 27.33 -5.91
C ALA A 198 7.83 28.68 -5.23
N LYS A 199 8.73 29.68 -5.35
CA LYS A 199 8.52 31.03 -4.81
C LYS A 199 7.33 31.73 -5.47
N GLU A 200 7.31 31.75 -6.80
CA GLU A 200 6.26 32.39 -7.59
C GLU A 200 4.90 31.78 -7.29
N LYS A 201 4.79 30.45 -7.31
CA LYS A 201 3.53 29.75 -7.04
C LYS A 201 3.08 29.83 -5.60
N LEU A 202 4.01 29.91 -4.64
CA LEU A 202 3.66 30.20 -3.24
C LEU A 202 3.03 31.58 -3.13
N SER A 203 3.64 32.60 -3.73
CA SER A 203 3.09 33.96 -3.76
C SER A 203 1.71 34.01 -4.41
N GLU A 204 1.52 33.30 -5.54
CA GLU A 204 0.21 33.20 -6.19
C GLU A 204 -0.83 32.56 -5.26
N CYS A 205 -0.49 31.47 -4.56
CA CYS A 205 -1.41 30.84 -3.62
C CYS A 205 -1.76 31.78 -2.47
N GLU A 206 -0.78 32.50 -1.92
CA GLU A 206 -0.99 33.44 -0.82
C GLU A 206 -1.93 34.59 -1.24
N GLU A 207 -1.78 35.12 -2.45
CA GLU A 207 -2.69 36.11 -3.03
C GLU A 207 -4.11 35.56 -3.16
N ARG A 208 -4.26 34.36 -3.73
CA ARG A 208 -5.58 33.71 -3.90
C ARG A 208 -6.28 33.44 -2.57
N ILE A 209 -5.53 32.97 -1.57
CA ILE A 209 -6.05 32.75 -0.21
C ILE A 209 -6.51 34.08 0.41
N SER A 210 -5.74 35.15 0.23
CA SER A 210 -6.13 36.48 0.72
C SER A 210 -7.42 36.97 0.07
N LEU A 211 -7.53 36.84 -1.26
CA LEU A 211 -8.72 37.23 -2.01
C LEU A 211 -9.95 36.42 -1.61
N GLN A 212 -9.82 35.11 -1.39
CA GLN A 212 -10.92 34.27 -0.91
C GLN A 212 -11.40 34.71 0.48
N LYS A 213 -10.47 34.96 1.40
CA LYS A 213 -10.82 35.44 2.75
C LYS A 213 -11.52 36.79 2.71
N GLU A 214 -11.04 37.72 1.88
CA GLU A 214 -11.68 39.02 1.72
C GLU A 214 -13.11 38.86 1.15
N GLN A 215 -13.29 38.01 0.14
CA GLN A 215 -14.60 37.75 -0.44
C GLN A 215 -15.55 37.07 0.56
N GLU A 216 -15.05 36.13 1.37
CA GLU A 216 -15.80 35.49 2.45
C GLU A 216 -16.20 36.51 3.52
N GLU A 217 -15.30 37.41 3.90
CA GLU A 217 -15.57 38.48 4.86
C GLU A 217 -16.62 39.46 4.34
N GLN A 218 -16.51 39.89 3.09
CA GLN A 218 -17.51 40.73 2.43
C GLN A 218 -18.87 40.04 2.35
N THR A 219 -18.90 38.76 1.97
CA THR A 219 -20.13 37.96 1.91
C THR A 219 -20.77 37.84 3.30
N ARG A 220 -19.96 37.58 4.32
CA ARG A 220 -20.42 37.52 5.72
C ARG A 220 -20.96 38.85 6.21
N ALA A 221 -20.29 39.96 5.89
CA ALA A 221 -20.73 41.31 6.24
C ALA A 221 -22.06 41.64 5.57
N PHE A 222 -22.21 41.34 4.28
CA PHE A 222 -23.47 41.51 3.55
C PHE A 222 -24.60 40.69 4.18
N ILE A 223 -24.38 39.41 4.48
CA ILE A 223 -25.37 38.56 5.16
C ILE A 223 -25.79 39.16 6.50
N LEU A 224 -24.84 39.69 7.28
CA LEU A 224 -25.14 40.31 8.57
C LEU A 224 -26.00 41.57 8.40
N GLU A 225 -25.67 42.43 7.43
CA GLU A 225 -26.44 43.62 7.09
C GLU A 225 -27.88 43.28 6.70
N GLN A 226 -28.10 42.23 5.89
CA GLN A 226 -29.46 41.81 5.51
C GLN A 226 -30.25 41.30 6.73
N LYS A 227 -29.60 40.57 7.64
CA LYS A 227 -30.24 40.12 8.89
C LYS A 227 -30.60 41.27 9.82
N GLU A 228 -29.77 42.31 9.90
CA GLU A 228 -30.06 43.52 10.68
C GLU A 228 -31.27 44.29 10.12
N LYS A 229 -31.53 44.20 8.81
CA LYS A 229 -32.75 44.70 8.18
C LYS A 229 -33.99 43.83 8.44
N GLY A 230 -33.86 42.74 9.19
CA GLY A 230 -34.96 41.80 9.47
C GLY A 230 -35.29 40.85 8.31
N LEU A 231 -34.39 40.75 7.32
CA LEU A 231 -34.58 39.88 6.16
C LEU A 231 -33.99 38.50 6.43
N VAL A 232 -34.55 37.50 5.76
CA VAL A 232 -34.08 36.11 5.75
C VAL A 232 -33.84 35.65 4.32
N GLU A 233 -32.82 34.82 4.11
CA GLU A 233 -32.56 34.22 2.81
C GLU A 233 -33.48 33.00 2.62
N TYR A 234 -34.30 33.04 1.57
CA TYR A 234 -35.17 31.94 1.17
C TYR A 234 -35.15 31.80 -0.36
N ASN A 235 -34.90 30.59 -0.87
CA ASN A 235 -34.80 30.29 -2.30
C ASN A 235 -33.84 31.22 -3.08
N GLY A 236 -32.72 31.61 -2.47
CA GLY A 236 -31.72 32.50 -3.08
C GLY A 236 -32.15 33.97 -3.18
N LYS A 237 -33.20 34.38 -2.46
CA LYS A 237 -33.66 35.77 -2.34
C LYS A 237 -33.71 36.20 -0.87
N TRP A 238 -33.48 37.48 -0.63
CA TRP A 238 -33.71 38.09 0.69
C TRP A 238 -35.16 38.57 0.75
N VAL A 239 -35.92 38.01 1.67
CA VAL A 239 -37.34 38.32 1.90
C VAL A 239 -37.57 38.72 3.34
N THR A 240 -38.66 39.43 3.60
CA THR A 240 -39.08 39.70 4.97
C THR A 240 -39.53 38.42 5.67
N LEU A 241 -39.58 38.44 7.00
CA LEU A 241 -40.08 37.29 7.76
C LEU A 241 -41.55 36.95 7.42
N GLU A 242 -42.37 37.95 7.12
CA GLU A 242 -43.77 37.77 6.75
C GLU A 242 -43.90 37.09 5.38
N GLU A 243 -43.21 37.60 4.35
CA GLU A 243 -43.16 36.97 3.03
C GLU A 243 -42.63 35.53 3.09
N TYR A 244 -41.61 35.28 3.91
CA TYR A 244 -41.10 33.92 4.15
C TYR A 244 -42.17 32.99 4.72
N MET A 245 -42.93 33.46 5.72
CA MET A 245 -43.97 32.65 6.36
C MET A 245 -45.14 32.39 5.41
N GLU A 246 -45.57 33.39 4.64
CA GLU A 246 -46.61 33.26 3.61
C GLU A 246 -46.21 32.26 2.52
N GLU A 247 -45.00 32.37 1.97
CA GLU A 247 -44.53 31.48 0.90
C GLU A 247 -44.34 30.04 1.41
N LYS A 248 -43.86 29.87 2.65
CA LYS A 248 -43.75 28.56 3.29
C LYS A 248 -45.11 27.92 3.50
N GLU A 249 -46.09 28.68 4.02
CA GLU A 249 -47.45 28.18 4.23
C GLU A 249 -48.13 27.82 2.90
N ALA A 250 -47.95 28.64 1.86
CA ALA A 250 -48.43 28.34 0.52
C ALA A 250 -47.81 27.05 -0.04
N THR A 251 -46.51 26.85 0.19
CA THR A 251 -45.80 25.63 -0.22
C THR A 251 -46.31 24.39 0.52
N GLU A 252 -46.54 24.50 1.84
CA GLU A 252 -47.11 23.43 2.68
C GLU A 252 -48.51 23.05 2.17
N LYS A 253 -49.38 24.03 1.98
CA LYS A 253 -50.74 23.84 1.42
C LYS A 253 -50.72 23.21 0.03
N ALA A 254 -49.77 23.61 -0.82
CA ALA A 254 -49.61 23.00 -2.15
C ALA A 254 -49.21 21.52 -2.07
N LYS A 255 -48.30 21.16 -1.15
CA LYS A 255 -47.92 19.76 -0.89
C LYS A 255 -49.08 18.94 -0.36
N GLU A 256 -49.85 19.49 0.58
CA GLU A 256 -51.05 18.83 1.11
C GLU A 256 -52.07 18.58 0.01
N LYS A 257 -52.35 19.58 -0.83
CA LYS A 257 -53.25 19.43 -1.97
C LYS A 257 -52.75 18.36 -2.95
N GLN A 258 -51.46 18.35 -3.26
CA GLN A 258 -50.85 17.35 -4.13
C GLN A 258 -50.94 15.93 -3.53
N LEU A 259 -50.76 15.81 -2.21
CA LEU A 259 -50.91 14.56 -1.47
C LEU A 259 -52.37 14.06 -1.50
N GLU A 260 -53.34 14.95 -1.32
CA GLU A 260 -54.76 14.61 -1.42
C GLU A 260 -55.17 14.20 -2.84
N GLU A 261 -54.66 14.88 -3.88
CA GLU A 261 -54.86 14.46 -5.26
C GLU A 261 -54.21 13.10 -5.55
N TYR A 262 -53.02 12.83 -5.03
CA TYR A 262 -52.35 11.54 -5.14
C TYR A 262 -53.16 10.42 -4.47
N LYS A 263 -53.66 10.65 -3.24
CA LYS A 263 -54.55 9.71 -2.54
C LYS A 263 -55.81 9.40 -3.35
N LYS A 264 -56.46 10.43 -3.91
CA LYS A 264 -57.65 10.27 -4.76
C LYS A 264 -57.38 9.44 -6.02
N ARG A 265 -56.26 9.68 -6.72
CA ARG A 265 -55.87 8.90 -7.92
C ARG A 265 -55.53 7.44 -7.57
N ARG A 266 -54.82 7.21 -6.45
CA ARG A 266 -54.51 5.85 -5.99
C ARG A 266 -55.77 5.06 -5.62
N TYR A 267 -56.79 5.74 -5.10
CA TYR A 267 -58.05 5.12 -4.68
C TYR A 267 -59.00 4.80 -5.84
N SER A 268 -58.83 5.43 -7.01
CA SER A 268 -59.71 5.19 -8.17
C SER A 268 -59.23 4.11 -9.13
N ASP A 269 -57.98 3.61 -9.01
CA ASP A 269 -57.32 2.93 -10.14
C ASP A 269 -56.59 1.60 -9.81
N SER A 270 -56.88 0.92 -8.70
CA SER A 270 -56.43 -0.47 -8.55
C SER A 270 -57.29 -1.30 -7.61
N THR A 271 -58.38 -1.88 -8.10
CA THR A 271 -58.85 -3.14 -7.51
C THR A 271 -57.80 -4.19 -7.89
N ASN A 272 -56.89 -4.50 -6.95
CA ASN A 272 -55.91 -5.56 -7.16
C ASN A 272 -56.61 -6.92 -6.98
N TYR A 273 -57.33 -7.34 -8.03
CA TYR A 273 -58.14 -8.57 -8.02
C TYR A 273 -57.29 -9.80 -7.68
N GLU A 274 -56.02 -9.83 -8.10
CA GLU A 274 -55.11 -10.93 -7.79
C GLU A 274 -54.85 -11.04 -6.28
N GLU A 275 -54.60 -9.92 -5.61
CA GLU A 275 -54.37 -9.89 -4.17
C GLU A 275 -55.65 -10.22 -3.38
N ILE A 276 -56.79 -9.68 -3.79
CA ILE A 276 -58.11 -10.02 -3.21
C ILE A 276 -58.37 -11.52 -3.33
N CYS A 277 -58.13 -12.09 -4.51
CA CYS A 277 -58.26 -13.52 -4.77
C CYS A 277 -57.32 -14.38 -3.92
N LEU A 278 -56.07 -13.94 -3.73
CA LEU A 278 -55.10 -14.64 -2.88
C LEU A 278 -55.56 -14.68 -1.42
N TYR A 279 -55.99 -13.53 -0.87
CA TYR A 279 -56.50 -13.46 0.50
C TYR A 279 -57.78 -14.29 0.69
N ALA A 280 -58.70 -14.27 -0.27
CA ALA A 280 -59.91 -15.07 -0.21
C ALA A 280 -59.60 -16.58 -0.25
N LYS A 281 -58.73 -17.04 -1.17
CA LYS A 281 -58.30 -18.45 -1.23
C LYS A 281 -57.58 -18.88 0.04
N ALA A 282 -56.74 -18.03 0.62
CA ALA A 282 -56.07 -18.30 1.89
C ALA A 282 -57.06 -18.47 3.05
N ALA A 283 -58.11 -17.65 3.10
CA ALA A 283 -59.18 -17.78 4.09
C ALA A 283 -59.99 -19.07 3.91
N VAL A 284 -60.25 -19.50 2.68
CA VAL A 284 -60.92 -20.79 2.43
C VAL A 284 -60.02 -21.95 2.82
N LEU A 285 -58.75 -21.94 2.41
CA LEU A 285 -57.77 -22.99 2.74
C LEU A 285 -57.67 -23.27 4.23
N SER A 286 -57.66 -22.24 5.08
CA SER A 286 -57.57 -22.41 6.53
C SER A 286 -58.82 -23.06 7.16
N ASN A 287 -59.93 -23.14 6.43
CA ASN A 287 -61.19 -23.71 6.88
C ASN A 287 -61.50 -25.09 6.25
N LEU A 288 -60.66 -25.59 5.34
CA LEU A 288 -60.85 -26.92 4.74
C LEU A 288 -60.34 -28.05 5.66
N LYS A 289 -61.01 -29.21 5.62
CA LYS A 289 -60.60 -30.41 6.37
C LYS A 289 -59.30 -31.04 5.84
N SER A 290 -58.97 -30.86 4.56
CA SER A 290 -57.73 -31.37 3.95
C SER A 290 -57.13 -30.35 2.98
N PRO A 291 -56.58 -29.23 3.50
CA PRO A 291 -56.15 -28.08 2.70
C PRO A 291 -55.08 -28.38 1.66
N SER A 292 -54.22 -29.38 1.92
CA SER A 292 -53.12 -29.77 1.01
C SER A 292 -53.60 -30.38 -0.31
N THR A 293 -54.87 -30.76 -0.41
CA THR A 293 -55.47 -31.34 -1.61
C THR A 293 -56.36 -30.36 -2.38
N ALA A 294 -56.46 -29.12 -1.90
CA ALA A 294 -57.36 -28.13 -2.44
C ALA A 294 -56.94 -27.66 -3.84
N ASN A 295 -57.88 -27.71 -4.78
CA ASN A 295 -57.75 -27.18 -6.12
C ASN A 295 -58.88 -26.16 -6.37
N PHE A 296 -58.50 -24.88 -6.43
CA PHE A 296 -59.47 -23.78 -6.55
C PHE A 296 -59.87 -23.49 -7.99
N SER A 297 -61.11 -23.04 -8.17
CA SER A 297 -61.54 -22.39 -9.40
C SER A 297 -60.69 -21.15 -9.71
N VAL A 298 -60.77 -20.72 -10.98
CA VAL A 298 -60.22 -19.42 -11.39
C VAL A 298 -60.86 -18.34 -10.54
N CYS A 299 -60.04 -17.40 -10.06
CA CYS A 299 -60.50 -16.21 -9.36
C CYS A 299 -59.91 -15.02 -10.10
N ASP A 300 -60.78 -14.18 -10.63
CA ASP A 300 -60.46 -13.03 -11.45
C ASP A 300 -61.46 -11.89 -11.20
N LYS A 301 -61.43 -10.86 -12.04
CA LYS A 301 -62.33 -9.70 -11.93
C LYS A 301 -63.83 -10.04 -11.95
N ASN A 302 -64.23 -11.19 -12.49
CA ASN A 302 -65.63 -11.60 -12.59
C ASN A 302 -66.09 -12.33 -11.33
N THR A 303 -65.16 -12.88 -10.55
CA THR A 303 -65.45 -13.56 -9.27
C THR A 303 -65.31 -12.64 -8.07
N VAL A 304 -64.92 -11.39 -8.28
CA VAL A 304 -64.75 -10.37 -7.25
C VAL A 304 -65.73 -9.23 -7.50
N SER A 305 -66.59 -8.95 -6.53
CA SER A 305 -67.52 -7.82 -6.55
C SER A 305 -67.24 -6.88 -5.39
N GLN A 306 -67.23 -5.57 -5.64
CA GLN A 306 -67.11 -4.59 -4.57
C GLN A 306 -68.50 -4.21 -4.05
N LYS A 307 -68.79 -4.50 -2.77
CA LYS A 307 -70.05 -4.13 -2.11
C LYS A 307 -70.08 -2.65 -1.74
N THR A 308 -69.03 -2.21 -1.07
CA THR A 308 -68.85 -0.83 -0.61
C THR A 308 -67.38 -0.45 -0.68
N ILE A 309 -67.05 0.79 -0.36
CA ILE A 309 -65.69 1.28 -0.36
C ILE A 309 -64.82 0.42 0.59
N GLY A 310 -63.80 -0.24 0.03
CA GLY A 310 -62.88 -1.12 0.76
C GLY A 310 -63.47 -2.46 1.21
N GLU A 311 -64.64 -2.87 0.72
CA GLU A 311 -65.25 -4.18 1.04
C GLU A 311 -65.56 -4.99 -0.23
N TYR A 312 -65.03 -6.20 -0.29
CA TYR A 312 -65.03 -7.06 -1.47
C TYR A 312 -65.65 -8.42 -1.16
N GLU A 313 -66.47 -8.90 -2.07
CA GLU A 313 -67.05 -10.23 -2.07
C GLU A 313 -66.36 -11.06 -3.13
N VAL A 314 -65.95 -12.26 -2.75
CA VAL A 314 -65.24 -13.20 -3.62
C VAL A 314 -65.96 -14.53 -3.55
N PHE A 315 -66.29 -15.10 -4.70
CA PHE A 315 -66.98 -16.38 -4.77
C PHE A 315 -66.27 -17.34 -5.73
N GLY A 316 -66.43 -18.64 -5.49
CA GLY A 316 -65.89 -19.67 -6.35
C GLY A 316 -66.19 -21.05 -5.82
N TYR A 317 -65.48 -22.05 -6.35
CA TYR A 317 -65.52 -23.41 -5.82
C TYR A 317 -64.10 -23.94 -5.57
N VAL A 318 -64.00 -24.96 -4.72
CA VAL A 318 -62.76 -25.68 -4.44
C VAL A 318 -63.03 -27.17 -4.40
N ASP A 319 -62.21 -27.92 -5.11
CA ASP A 319 -62.21 -29.38 -5.05
C ASP A 319 -61.14 -29.82 -4.05
N ALA A 320 -61.50 -30.61 -3.04
CA ALA A 320 -60.56 -31.13 -2.04
C ALA A 320 -60.97 -32.54 -1.60
N ASN A 321 -59.99 -33.35 -1.17
CA ASN A 321 -60.29 -34.69 -0.69
C ASN A 321 -60.89 -34.63 0.71
N ASN A 322 -61.83 -35.52 0.99
CA ASN A 322 -62.28 -35.82 2.34
C ASN A 322 -61.22 -36.65 3.09
N PRO A 323 -61.36 -36.84 4.42
CA PRO A 323 -60.42 -37.64 5.20
C PRO A 323 -60.26 -39.11 4.76
N MET A 324 -61.19 -39.63 3.95
CA MET A 324 -61.17 -41.00 3.40
C MET A 324 -60.61 -41.06 1.97
N GLY A 325 -60.13 -39.94 1.42
CA GLY A 325 -59.52 -39.86 0.09
C GLY A 325 -60.51 -39.70 -1.08
N GLY A 326 -61.80 -39.51 -0.81
CA GLY A 326 -62.80 -39.18 -1.84
C GLY A 326 -62.80 -37.69 -2.17
N GLN A 327 -62.83 -37.33 -3.45
CA GLN A 327 -62.88 -35.93 -3.89
C GLN A 327 -64.25 -35.33 -3.60
N MET A 328 -64.30 -34.15 -2.96
CA MET A 328 -65.50 -33.36 -2.69
C MET A 328 -65.35 -31.97 -3.29
N ARG A 329 -66.48 -31.40 -3.74
CA ARG A 329 -66.54 -30.00 -4.18
C ARG A 329 -67.26 -29.17 -3.13
N SER A 330 -66.67 -28.02 -2.79
CA SER A 330 -67.31 -27.01 -1.95
C SER A 330 -67.42 -25.69 -2.71
N ASP A 331 -68.63 -25.13 -2.77
CA ASP A 331 -68.81 -23.73 -3.15
C ASP A 331 -68.43 -22.85 -1.97
N TRP A 332 -67.74 -21.74 -2.23
CA TRP A 332 -67.31 -20.83 -1.18
C TRP A 332 -67.60 -19.38 -1.53
N TYR A 333 -67.78 -18.60 -0.47
CA TYR A 333 -68.04 -17.17 -0.52
C TYR A 333 -67.27 -16.49 0.61
N VAL A 334 -66.53 -15.44 0.30
CA VAL A 334 -65.68 -14.71 1.25
C VAL A 334 -65.96 -13.23 1.14
N VAL A 335 -66.09 -12.56 2.29
CA VAL A 335 -66.13 -11.09 2.37
C VAL A 335 -64.84 -10.59 3.00
N LEU A 336 -64.10 -9.74 2.29
CA LEU A 336 -62.88 -9.09 2.76
C LEU A 336 -63.10 -7.60 2.95
N LYS A 337 -62.50 -7.02 4.00
CA LYS A 337 -62.48 -5.57 4.24
C LYS A 337 -61.03 -5.08 4.29
N VAL A 338 -60.76 -3.89 3.77
CA VAL A 338 -59.45 -3.24 3.88
C VAL A 338 -59.36 -2.48 5.20
N ASP A 339 -58.32 -2.76 5.99
CA ASP A 339 -58.04 -2.07 7.25
C ASP A 339 -57.29 -0.73 7.05
N LEU A 340 -57.03 -0.01 8.14
CA LEU A 340 -56.32 1.28 8.13
C LEU A 340 -54.86 1.19 7.67
N LEU A 341 -54.30 -0.03 7.60
CA LEU A 341 -52.94 -0.31 7.13
C LEU A 341 -52.93 -0.84 5.69
N ASN A 342 -54.06 -0.76 4.98
CA ASN A 342 -54.26 -1.30 3.63
C ASN A 342 -54.10 -2.83 3.53
N LYS A 343 -54.44 -3.58 4.58
CA LYS A 343 -54.47 -5.05 4.55
C LYS A 343 -55.88 -5.58 4.45
N TYR A 344 -56.07 -6.66 3.69
CA TYR A 344 -57.33 -7.37 3.63
C TYR A 344 -57.52 -8.21 4.90
N VAL A 345 -58.64 -7.98 5.58
CA VAL A 345 -59.08 -8.75 6.75
C VAL A 345 -60.36 -9.52 6.42
N LEU A 346 -60.45 -10.76 6.89
CA LEU A 346 -61.64 -11.60 6.72
C LEU A 346 -62.79 -11.03 7.56
N LYS A 347 -63.91 -10.72 6.89
CA LYS A 347 -65.13 -10.26 7.53
C LYS A 347 -66.15 -11.39 7.66
N ASP A 348 -66.28 -12.20 6.62
CA ASP A 348 -67.23 -13.32 6.59
C ASP A 348 -66.76 -14.43 5.63
N ILE A 349 -67.17 -15.67 5.90
CA ILE A 349 -66.88 -16.83 5.06
C ILE A 349 -68.01 -17.86 5.15
N ASP A 350 -68.44 -18.35 3.98
CA ASP A 350 -69.37 -19.46 3.85
C ASP A 350 -68.76 -20.53 2.91
N ILE A 351 -68.88 -21.80 3.29
CA ILE A 351 -68.36 -22.96 2.54
C ILE A 351 -69.40 -24.07 2.56
N ASN A 352 -70.06 -24.30 1.43
CA ASN A 352 -71.11 -25.31 1.26
C ASN A 352 -70.56 -26.50 0.47
N THR A 353 -70.50 -27.67 1.11
CA THR A 353 -69.92 -28.88 0.53
C THR A 353 -71.00 -29.83 0.03
N TYR A 354 -70.83 -30.36 -1.17
CA TYR A 354 -71.71 -31.37 -1.77
C TYR A 354 -70.96 -32.70 -1.83
N GLU A 355 -71.65 -33.80 -1.50
CA GLU A 355 -71.10 -35.17 -1.55
C GLU A 355 -71.22 -35.81 -2.94
#